data_AF-A0A6P7GF48-F1
#
_entry.id   AF-A0A6P7GF48-F1
#
_cell.length_a   1.000
_cell.length_b   1.000
_cell.length_c   1.000
_cell.angle_alpha   90.00
_cell.angle_beta   90.00
_cell.angle_gamma   90.00
#
_symmetry.space_group_name_H-M   'P 1'
#
loop_
_entity.id
_entity.type
_entity.pdbx_description
1 polymer ?
#
loop_
_entity_poly.entity_id
_entity_poly.type
_entity_poly.pdbx_seq_one_letter_code
_entity_poly.pdbx_strand_id
1 'polypeptide(L)'
;MGFERITSVLQGEISNYETDNFSYLLKAITKNCRGIPDYSNLFGEQDLNDLNKSYRILADHTRMITVALADGMIPEENQKLRRIMRKVFLLSETVFKKEVGLLRELTNHVVDKLGSVYPELEKNISQVMLYNNLTHYG
;
A
#
# COMPACT_ATOMS: atom_id res chain seq x y z
N MET A 1 9.22 13.47 -14.96
CA MET A 1 7.92 12.81 -15.26
C MET A 1 7.91 11.47 -14.52
N GLY A 2 6.85 11.15 -13.75
CA GLY A 2 6.81 9.94 -12.92
C GLY A 2 6.58 8.67 -13.75
N PHE A 3 7.31 7.60 -13.43
CA PHE A 3 7.27 6.31 -14.13
C PHE A 3 5.85 5.75 -14.21
N GLU A 4 5.07 5.87 -13.13
CA GLU A 4 3.69 5.37 -13.04
C GLU A 4 2.76 6.05 -14.05
N ARG A 5 3.01 7.34 -14.33
CA ARG A 5 2.25 8.11 -15.32
C ARG A 5 2.67 7.80 -16.75
N ILE A 6 3.92 7.38 -16.98
CA ILE A 6 4.37 6.91 -18.30
C ILE A 6 3.79 5.51 -18.56
N THR A 7 3.73 4.65 -17.53
CA THR A 7 3.15 3.30 -17.67
C THR A 7 1.66 3.32 -17.95
N SER A 8 0.87 4.20 -17.33
CA SER A 8 -0.57 4.29 -17.63
C SER A 8 -0.84 4.71 -19.07
N VAL A 9 -0.09 5.70 -19.55
CA VAL A 9 -0.15 6.13 -20.96
C VAL A 9 0.24 5.00 -21.91
N LEU A 10 1.31 4.24 -21.61
CA LEU A 10 1.76 3.13 -22.45
C LEU A 10 0.81 1.92 -22.42
N GLN A 11 0.11 1.70 -21.30
CA GLN A 11 -0.85 0.61 -21.14
C GLN A 11 -2.27 0.98 -21.59
N GLY A 12 -2.52 2.24 -21.98
CA GLY A 12 -3.85 2.71 -22.39
C GLY A 12 -4.82 2.92 -21.23
N GLU A 13 -4.32 2.93 -19.99
CA GLU A 13 -5.12 3.07 -18.79
C GLU A 13 -5.33 4.55 -18.45
N ILE A 14 -6.56 4.93 -18.11
CA ILE A 14 -6.92 6.31 -17.75
C ILE A 14 -6.39 6.63 -16.33
N SER A 15 -6.24 5.60 -15.49
CA SER A 15 -5.76 5.70 -14.11
C SER A 15 -4.43 4.98 -13.89
N ASN A 16 -3.50 5.60 -13.18
CA ASN A 16 -2.26 4.94 -12.74
C ASN A 16 -2.54 3.68 -11.91
N TYR A 17 -3.69 3.61 -11.25
CA TYR A 17 -4.07 2.51 -10.34
C TYR A 17 -4.60 1.27 -11.07
N GLU A 18 -4.96 1.40 -12.34
CA GLU A 18 -5.37 0.29 -13.20
C GLU A 18 -4.16 -0.43 -13.83
N THR A 19 -2.99 0.21 -13.80
CA THR A 19 -1.75 -0.38 -14.29
C THR A 19 -1.28 -1.57 -13.46
N ASP A 20 -0.41 -2.39 -14.06
CA ASP A 20 0.24 -3.54 -13.40
C ASP A 20 1.10 -3.15 -12.18
N ASN A 21 1.37 -1.86 -12.01
CA ASN A 21 2.09 -1.31 -10.87
C ASN A 21 1.25 -1.24 -9.60
N PHE A 22 -0.09 -1.27 -9.68
CA PHE A 22 -0.95 -1.15 -8.49
C PHE A 22 -2.07 -2.17 -8.42
N SER A 23 -2.49 -2.71 -9.57
CA SER A 23 -3.60 -3.67 -9.62
C SER A 23 -3.38 -4.90 -8.72
N TYR A 24 -2.13 -5.33 -8.53
CA TYR A 24 -1.79 -6.44 -7.63
C TYR A 24 -2.12 -6.12 -6.14
N LEU A 25 -1.89 -4.89 -5.69
CA LEU A 25 -2.22 -4.47 -4.33
C LEU A 25 -3.71 -4.29 -4.13
N LEU A 26 -4.39 -3.68 -5.10
CA LEU A 26 -5.84 -3.49 -5.05
C LEU A 26 -6.55 -4.86 -4.92
N LYS A 27 -6.14 -5.83 -5.75
CA LYS A 27 -6.62 -7.22 -5.67
C LYS A 27 -6.28 -7.88 -4.33
N ALA A 28 -5.07 -7.66 -3.81
CA ALA A 28 -4.66 -8.21 -2.52
C ALA A 28 -5.49 -7.63 -1.36
N ILE A 29 -5.81 -6.34 -1.39
CA ILE A 29 -6.68 -5.69 -0.39
C ILE A 29 -8.08 -6.34 -0.44
N THR A 30 -8.70 -6.40 -1.62
CA THR A 30 -10.02 -7.01 -1.82
C THR A 30 -10.06 -8.45 -1.31
N LYS A 31 -9.06 -9.27 -1.67
CA LYS A 31 -8.96 -10.67 -1.24
C LYS A 31 -8.84 -10.81 0.29
N ASN A 32 -8.16 -9.86 0.94
CA ASN A 32 -7.89 -9.90 2.37
C ASN A 32 -9.01 -9.33 3.24
N CYS A 33 -9.89 -8.50 2.69
CA CYS A 33 -10.89 -7.71 3.40
C CYS A 33 -12.31 -8.11 2.97
N ARG A 34 -12.81 -9.20 3.57
CA ARG A 34 -14.14 -9.76 3.25
C ARG A 34 -15.26 -8.78 3.60
N GLY A 35 -16.28 -8.71 2.74
CA GLY A 35 -17.44 -7.85 2.95
C GLY A 35 -17.22 -6.38 2.57
N ILE A 36 -16.04 -6.03 2.05
CA ILE A 36 -15.76 -4.73 1.46
C ILE A 36 -15.99 -4.83 -0.05
N PRO A 37 -16.71 -3.87 -0.68
CA PRO A 37 -16.85 -3.84 -2.13
C PRO A 37 -15.51 -3.80 -2.85
N ASP A 38 -15.46 -4.41 -4.03
CA ASP A 38 -14.29 -4.40 -4.91
C ASP A 38 -13.96 -2.97 -5.36
N TYR A 39 -12.68 -2.74 -5.65
CA TYR A 39 -12.23 -1.48 -6.24
C TYR A 39 -12.90 -1.27 -7.61
N SER A 40 -13.46 -0.08 -7.83
CA SER A 40 -14.25 0.29 -9.02
C SER A 40 -13.75 1.56 -9.71
N ASN A 41 -12.55 2.04 -9.37
CA ASN A 41 -11.91 3.22 -9.96
C ASN A 41 -12.78 4.49 -9.96
N LEU A 42 -13.68 4.63 -9.00
CA LEU A 42 -14.51 5.83 -8.84
C LEU A 42 -13.71 6.97 -8.18
N PHE A 43 -14.08 8.21 -8.51
CA PHE A 43 -13.46 9.44 -8.00
C PHE A 43 -14.50 10.49 -7.66
N GLY A 44 -14.12 11.43 -6.78
CA GLY A 44 -14.96 12.56 -6.39
C GLY A 44 -16.28 12.10 -5.77
N GLU A 45 -17.37 12.76 -6.14
CA GLU A 45 -18.72 12.47 -5.60
C GLU A 45 -19.23 11.06 -5.92
N GLN A 46 -18.66 10.40 -6.94
CA GLN A 46 -19.01 9.04 -7.31
C GLN A 46 -18.38 8.01 -6.36
N ASP A 47 -17.31 8.37 -5.65
CA ASP A 47 -16.64 7.50 -4.68
C ASP A 47 -17.34 7.57 -3.32
N LEU A 48 -18.49 6.90 -3.24
CA LEU A 48 -19.31 6.88 -2.03
C LEU A 48 -18.47 6.40 -0.83
N ASN A 49 -18.49 7.20 0.25
CA ASN A 49 -17.72 6.97 1.47
C ASN A 49 -16.19 6.93 1.29
N ASP A 50 -15.64 7.52 0.22
CA ASP A 50 -14.19 7.56 -0.04
C ASP A 50 -13.55 6.15 -0.10
N LEU A 51 -14.29 5.12 -0.51
CA LEU A 51 -13.79 3.73 -0.49
C LEU A 51 -12.64 3.54 -1.49
N ASN A 52 -12.80 3.95 -2.75
CA ASN A 52 -11.77 3.81 -3.78
C ASN A 52 -10.54 4.67 -3.45
N LYS A 53 -10.76 5.84 -2.87
CA LYS A 53 -9.69 6.68 -2.31
C LYS A 53 -8.94 5.96 -1.21
N SER A 54 -9.63 5.24 -0.32
CA SER A 54 -9.00 4.45 0.73
C SER A 54 -8.18 3.29 0.16
N TYR A 55 -8.66 2.62 -0.89
CA TYR A 55 -7.90 1.60 -1.63
C TYR A 55 -6.60 2.17 -2.21
N ARG A 56 -6.68 3.32 -2.90
CA ARG A 56 -5.52 4.01 -3.49
C ARG A 56 -4.50 4.41 -2.42
N ILE A 57 -4.97 5.00 -1.33
CA ILE A 57 -4.10 5.40 -0.21
C ILE A 57 -3.39 4.19 0.39
N LEU A 58 -4.12 3.09 0.62
CA LEU A 58 -3.55 1.89 1.23
C LEU A 58 -2.49 1.26 0.32
N ALA A 59 -2.75 1.16 -0.98
CA ALA A 59 -1.78 0.63 -1.94
C ALA A 59 -0.51 1.49 -2.03
N ASP A 60 -0.65 2.81 -2.22
CA ASP A 60 0.49 3.72 -2.35
C ASP A 60 1.34 3.78 -1.09
N HIS A 61 0.68 3.93 0.07
CA HIS A 61 1.40 4.02 1.33
C HIS A 61 2.07 2.71 1.68
N THR A 62 1.49 1.55 1.37
CA THR A 62 2.18 0.26 1.55
C THR A 62 3.49 0.25 0.75
N ARG A 63 3.46 0.57 -0.55
CA ARG A 63 4.70 0.61 -1.36
C ARG A 63 5.74 1.54 -0.77
N MET A 64 5.33 2.76 -0.40
CA MET A 64 6.24 3.75 0.15
C MET A 64 6.83 3.31 1.49
N ILE A 65 6.00 2.76 2.40
CA ILE A 65 6.47 2.23 3.70
C ILE A 65 7.46 1.09 3.49
N THR A 66 7.14 0.13 2.61
CA THR A 66 8.02 -1.02 2.33
C THR A 66 9.39 -0.56 1.82
N VAL A 67 9.42 0.34 0.84
CA VAL A 67 10.67 0.87 0.28
C VAL A 67 11.44 1.70 1.32
N ALA A 68 10.78 2.62 2.01
CA ALA A 68 11.42 3.47 3.02
C ALA A 68 12.07 2.66 4.15
N LEU A 69 11.38 1.63 4.65
CA LEU A 69 11.91 0.74 5.68
C LEU A 69 13.06 -0.11 5.14
N ALA A 70 12.97 -0.60 3.91
CA ALA A 70 14.04 -1.35 3.27
C ALA A 70 15.30 -0.50 3.03
N ASP A 71 15.13 0.79 2.76
CA ASP A 71 16.22 1.77 2.64
C ASP A 71 16.81 2.21 3.99
N GLY A 72 16.31 1.64 5.10
CA GLY A 72 16.83 1.90 6.44
C GLY A 72 16.21 3.10 7.15
N MET A 73 15.11 3.67 6.64
CA MET A 73 14.38 4.69 7.40
C MET A 73 13.67 4.05 8.59
N ILE A 74 13.81 4.68 9.76
CA ILE A 74 13.25 4.16 11.02
C ILE A 74 12.07 5.05 11.47
N PRO A 75 10.86 4.49 11.73
CA PRO A 75 9.68 5.27 12.11
C PRO A 75 9.86 6.13 13.37
N GLU A 76 10.64 5.65 14.34
CA GLU A 76 10.93 6.33 15.59
C GLU A 76 11.55 7.70 15.34
N GLU A 77 12.50 7.75 14.40
CA GLU A 77 13.26 8.95 14.01
C GLU A 77 12.55 9.76 12.93
N ASN A 78 11.64 9.14 12.17
CA ASN A 78 10.95 9.79 11.06
C ASN A 78 9.45 10.01 11.33
N GLN A 79 9.10 11.22 11.77
CA GLN A 79 7.71 11.63 12.03
C GLN A 79 6.77 11.49 10.82
N LYS A 80 7.27 11.67 9.59
CA LYS A 80 6.44 11.53 8.38
C LYS A 80 6.11 10.06 8.12
N LEU A 81 7.11 9.18 8.20
CA LEU A 81 6.92 7.73 8.05
C LEU A 81 5.94 7.20 9.10
N ARG A 82 6.13 7.56 10.37
CA ARG A 82 5.21 7.22 11.47
C ARG A 82 3.78 7.68 11.20
N ARG A 83 3.57 8.91 10.72
CA ARG A 83 2.22 9.41 10.36
C ARG A 83 1.59 8.60 9.24
N ILE A 84 2.37 8.19 8.25
CA ILE A 84 1.86 7.42 7.11
C ILE A 84 1.53 5.98 7.53
N MET A 85 2.37 5.34 8.33
CA MET A 85 2.08 4.03 8.92
C MET A 85 0.81 4.07 9.78
N ARG A 86 0.66 5.07 10.65
CA ARG A 86 -0.56 5.27 11.45
C ARG A 86 -1.81 5.40 10.58
N LYS A 87 -1.73 6.17 9.49
CA LYS A 87 -2.84 6.32 8.54
C LYS A 87 -3.21 4.99 7.88
N VAL A 88 -2.23 4.19 7.50
CA VAL A 88 -2.43 2.85 6.93
C VAL A 88 -3.11 1.92 7.93
N PHE A 89 -2.65 1.89 9.19
CA PHE A 89 -3.29 1.08 10.24
C PHE A 89 -4.73 1.54 10.50
N LEU A 90 -4.95 2.85 10.63
CA LEU A 90 -6.29 3.40 10.85
C LEU A 90 -7.24 3.05 9.71
N LEU A 91 -6.81 3.15 8.44
CA LEU A 91 -7.65 2.75 7.30
C LEU A 91 -7.92 1.24 7.28
N SER A 92 -6.90 0.44 7.59
CA SER A 92 -7.03 -1.02 7.66
C SER A 92 -8.12 -1.42 8.65
N GLU A 93 -8.15 -0.79 9.81
CA GLU A 93 -9.16 -1.03 10.85
C GLU A 93 -10.53 -0.41 10.50
N THR A 94 -10.58 0.88 10.22
CA THR A 94 -11.84 1.64 10.14
C THR A 94 -12.59 1.41 8.84
N VAL A 95 -11.90 1.36 7.71
CA VAL A 95 -12.49 1.20 6.37
C VAL A 95 -12.51 -0.28 5.98
N PHE A 96 -11.37 -0.94 6.09
CA PHE A 96 -11.20 -2.30 5.59
C PHE A 96 -11.48 -3.41 6.61
N LYS A 97 -11.88 -3.02 7.83
CA LYS A 97 -12.31 -3.93 8.91
C LYS A 97 -11.30 -5.05 9.19
N LYS A 98 -10.00 -4.74 9.05
CA LYS A 98 -8.90 -5.65 9.26
C LYS A 98 -7.84 -4.99 10.15
N GLU A 99 -8.00 -5.23 11.44
CA GLU A 99 -7.21 -4.62 12.51
C GLU A 99 -5.73 -5.04 12.45
N VAL A 100 -5.43 -6.31 12.15
CA VAL A 100 -4.07 -6.85 12.21
C VAL A 100 -3.66 -7.53 10.90
N GLY A 101 -2.41 -7.32 10.52
CA GLY A 101 -1.72 -8.08 9.48
C GLY A 101 -1.91 -7.59 8.05
N LEU A 102 -2.85 -6.68 7.76
CA LEU A 102 -3.07 -6.22 6.38
C LEU A 102 -1.82 -5.59 5.77
N LEU A 103 -1.16 -4.66 6.47
CA LEU A 103 0.08 -4.04 5.98
C LEU A 103 1.20 -5.07 5.75
N ARG A 104 1.30 -6.09 6.60
CA ARG A 104 2.27 -7.18 6.45
C ARG A 104 2.02 -8.00 5.19
N GLU A 105 0.77 -8.43 4.98
CA GLU A 105 0.39 -9.19 3.78
C GLU A 105 0.62 -8.38 2.50
N LEU A 106 0.26 -7.09 2.52
CA LEU A 106 0.50 -6.22 1.37
C LEU A 106 1.99 -5.98 1.12
N THR A 107 2.81 -5.92 2.17
CA THR A 107 4.28 -5.83 2.04
C THR A 107 4.87 -7.04 1.33
N ASN A 108 4.41 -8.26 1.64
CA ASN A 108 4.85 -9.46 0.91
C ASN A 108 4.60 -9.29 -0.60
N HIS A 109 3.41 -8.84 -0.97
CA HIS A 109 3.07 -8.58 -2.36
C HIS A 109 3.95 -7.49 -3.01
N VAL A 110 4.35 -6.45 -2.26
CA VAL A 110 5.29 -5.43 -2.76
C VAL A 110 6.65 -6.05 -3.04
N VAL A 111 7.19 -6.85 -2.11
CA VAL A 111 8.48 -7.51 -2.28
C VAL A 111 8.43 -8.49 -3.45
N ASP A 112 7.38 -9.29 -3.58
CA ASP A 112 7.22 -10.23 -4.70
C ASP A 112 7.22 -9.50 -6.06
N LYS A 113 6.58 -8.32 -6.13
CA LYS A 113 6.47 -7.56 -7.37
C LYS A 113 7.74 -6.78 -7.73
N LEU A 114 8.41 -6.21 -6.73
CA LEU A 114 9.49 -5.24 -6.93
C LEU A 114 10.88 -5.77 -6.56
N GLY A 115 10.99 -6.86 -5.82
CA GLY A 115 12.24 -7.39 -5.26
C GLY A 115 13.30 -7.74 -6.30
N SER A 116 12.89 -8.27 -7.46
CA SER A 116 13.81 -8.55 -8.57
C SER A 116 14.48 -7.30 -9.15
N VAL A 117 13.81 -6.14 -9.08
CA VAL A 117 14.32 -4.85 -9.56
C VAL A 117 15.05 -4.08 -8.45
N TYR A 118 14.61 -4.25 -7.20
CA TYR A 118 15.10 -3.60 -6.00
C TYR A 118 15.50 -4.67 -4.96
N PRO A 119 16.66 -5.33 -5.11
CA PRO A 119 17.06 -6.48 -4.28
C PRO A 119 17.17 -6.17 -2.78
N GLU A 120 17.33 -4.90 -2.40
CA GLU A 120 17.27 -4.41 -1.03
C GLU A 120 15.94 -4.74 -0.33
N LEU A 121 14.83 -4.79 -1.08
CA LEU A 121 13.52 -5.16 -0.55
C LEU A 121 13.51 -6.60 -0.01
N GLU A 122 14.16 -7.52 -0.73
CA GLU A 122 14.29 -8.91 -0.31
C GLU A 122 15.30 -9.05 0.83
N LYS A 123 16.46 -8.38 0.71
CA LYS A 123 17.53 -8.44 1.73
C LYS A 123 17.07 -7.94 3.09
N ASN A 124 16.27 -6.88 3.12
CA ASN A 124 15.88 -6.20 4.34
C ASN A 124 14.44 -6.54 4.80
N ILE A 125 13.81 -7.56 4.20
CA ILE A 125 12.41 -7.91 4.49
C ILE A 125 12.17 -8.16 5.97
N SER A 126 13.10 -8.79 6.69
CA SER A 126 12.96 -9.06 8.13
C SER A 126 12.81 -7.77 8.94
N GLN A 127 13.56 -6.73 8.59
CA GLN A 127 13.45 -5.41 9.22
C GLN A 127 12.10 -4.77 8.89
N VAL A 128 11.69 -4.79 7.61
CA VAL A 128 10.39 -4.24 7.19
C VAL A 128 9.24 -4.90 7.95
N MET A 129 9.28 -6.22 8.10
CA MET A 129 8.25 -6.99 8.80
C MET A 129 8.19 -6.71 10.30
N LEU A 130 9.32 -6.41 10.94
CA LEU A 130 9.36 -6.02 12.35
C LEU A 130 8.47 -4.79 12.59
N TYR A 131 8.67 -3.72 11.81
CA TYR A 131 7.91 -2.48 11.95
C TYR A 131 6.44 -2.61 11.53
N ASN A 132 6.15 -3.48 10.55
CA ASN A 132 4.78 -3.70 10.08
C ASN A 132 3.91 -4.55 11.03
N ASN A 133 4.51 -5.23 12.02
CA ASN A 133 3.81 -5.94 13.08
C ASN A 133 3.48 -5.05 14.30
N LEU A 134 4.14 -3.89 14.41
CA LEU A 134 3.94 -2.98 15.53
C LEU A 134 2.72 -2.09 15.24
N THR A 135 1.55 -2.54 15.65
CA THR A 135 0.30 -1.75 15.63
C THR A 135 0.32 -0.59 16.63
N HIS A 136 1.36 -0.50 17.47
CA HIS A 136 1.47 0.44 18.58
C HIS A 136 2.51 1.54 18.33
N TYR A 137 2.38 2.28 17.24
CA TYR A 137 2.98 3.62 17.19
C TYR A 137 2.00 4.62 17.79
N GLY A 138 1.64 4.47 19.07
CA GLY A 138 0.87 5.47 19.84
C GLY A 138 1.58 6.82 19.90
#